data_AF-A0A061PC14-F1
#
_entry.id   AF-A0A061PC14-F1
#
_cell.length_a   1.000
_cell.length_b   1.000
_cell.length_c   1.000
_cell.angle_alpha   90.00
_cell.angle_beta   90.00
_cell.angle_gamma   90.00
#
_symmetry.space_group_name_H-M   'P 1'
#
loop_
_entity.id
_entity.type
_entity.pdbx_description
1 polymer ?
#
loop_
_entity_poly.entity_id
_entity_poly.type
_entity_poly.pdbx_seq_one_letter_code
_entity_poly.pdbx_strand_id
1 'polypeptide(L)' 'MAFILVGIYKRFVYVSPDESDVPMNAYVGGDAYNYIINGTHTIAYFVLALLCALVASTILISNHLYALKAAIQEGKNG' A
#
# COMPACT_ATOMS: atom_id res chain seq x y z
N MET A 1 0.96 0.56 7.28
CA MET A 1 -0.37 -0.01 7.61
C MET A 1 -1.53 0.85 7.15
N ALA A 2 -1.53 2.17 7.37
CA ALA A 2 -2.59 3.08 6.90
C ALA A 2 -2.96 2.89 5.41
N PHE A 3 -1.97 2.82 4.52
CA PHE A 3 -2.23 2.64 3.08
C PHE A 3 -2.86 1.29 2.72
N ILE A 4 -2.60 0.22 3.47
CA ILE A 4 -3.26 -1.08 3.25
C ILE A 4 -4.75 -0.97 3.59
N LEU A 5 -5.07 -0.34 4.72
CA LEU A 5 -6.46 -0.13 5.14
C LEU A 5 -7.22 0.77 4.17
N VAL A 6 -6.60 1.85 3.68
CA VAL A 6 -7.20 2.73 2.65
C VAL A 6 -7.40 2.00 1.32
N GLY A 7 -6.44 1.16 0.91
CA GLY A 7 -6.57 0.33 -0.30
C GLY A 7 -7.73 -0.66 -0.21
N ILE A 8 -7.87 -1.35 0.93
CA ILE A 8 -8.99 -2.26 1.20
C ILE A 8 -10.32 -1.49 1.21
N TYR A 9 -10.41 -0.38 1.95
CA TYR A 9 -11.62 0.44 2.01
C TYR A 9 -12.07 0.90 0.63
N LYS A 10 -11.13 1.39 -0.20
CA LYS A 10 -11.44 1.86 -1.55
C LYS A 10 -11.87 0.75 -2.51
N ARG A 11 -11.49 -0.51 -2.25
CA ARG A 11 -12.01 -1.66 -2.98
C ARG A 11 -13.48 -1.94 -2.65
N PHE A 12 -13.88 -1.79 -1.39
CA PHE A 12 -15.21 -2.22 -0.91
C PHE A 12 -16.26 -1.11 -0.84
N VAL A 13 -15.86 0.16 -0.80
CA VAL A 13 -16.80 1.29 -0.74
C VAL A 13 -16.91 1.96 -2.10
N TYR A 14 -18.12 1.89 -2.66
CA TYR A 14 -18.54 2.58 -3.87
C TYR A 14 -19.61 3.62 -3.52
N VAL A 15 -19.50 4.82 -4.08
CA VAL A 15 -20.55 5.83 -4.08
C VAL A 15 -20.82 6.16 -5.55
N SER A 16 -21.97 5.70 -6.05
CA SER A 16 -22.43 6.03 -7.40
C SER A 16 -22.90 7.49 -7.41
N PRO A 17 -22.43 8.35 -8.32
CA PRO A 17 -22.92 9.73 -8.38
C PRO A 17 -24.36 9.88 -8.84
N ASP A 18 -24.99 8.86 -9.45
CA ASP A 18 -26.28 9.07 -10.11
C ASP A 18 -27.24 7.88 -9.95
N GLU A 19 -28.36 8.13 -9.27
CA GLU A 19 -29.65 7.49 -9.55
C GLU A 19 -30.13 7.92 -10.94
N SER A 20 -29.47 7.44 -12.01
CA SER A 20 -29.99 7.60 -13.36
C SER A 20 -30.38 6.24 -13.92
N ASP A 21 -31.70 6.06 -14.05
CA ASP A 21 -32.45 4.93 -14.61
C ASP A 21 -32.19 4.70 -16.11
N VAL A 22 -30.94 4.73 -16.56
CA VAL A 22 -30.60 4.48 -17.97
C VAL A 22 -29.63 3.31 -18.06
N PRO A 23 -30.08 2.10 -18.46
CA PRO A 23 -29.20 0.96 -18.64
C PRO A 23 -28.43 1.14 -19.95
N MET A 24 -27.40 1.97 -19.92
CA MET A 24 -26.53 2.21 -21.06
C MET A 24 -25.44 1.14 -21.05
N ASN A 25 -25.71 0.04 -21.77
CA ASN A 25 -24.82 -1.06 -22.16
C ASN A 25 -23.35 -0.96 -21.69
N ALA A 26 -22.99 -1.67 -20.62
CA ALA A 26 -21.60 -2.04 -20.36
C ALA A 26 -21.45 -3.55 -20.57
N TYR A 27 -20.61 -3.94 -21.52
CA TYR A 27 -20.29 -5.32 -21.91
C TYR A 27 -19.62 -6.15 -20.77
N VAL A 28 -19.50 -5.57 -19.58
CA VAL A 28 -19.19 -6.19 -18.29
C VAL A 28 -20.03 -5.44 -17.24
N GLY A 29 -20.76 -6.16 -16.38
CA GLY A 29 -21.69 -5.57 -15.42
C GLY A 29 -21.02 -4.51 -14.53
N GLY A 30 -21.81 -3.56 -14.01
CA GLY A 30 -21.30 -2.42 -13.21
C GLY A 30 -20.33 -2.83 -12.09
N ASP A 31 -20.51 -4.01 -11.50
CA ASP A 31 -19.58 -4.61 -10.54
C ASP A 31 -18.18 -4.85 -11.14
N ALA A 32 -18.09 -5.43 -12.33
CA ALA A 32 -16.82 -5.70 -13.01
C ALA A 32 -16.10 -4.42 -13.45
N TYR A 33 -16.84 -3.40 -13.89
CA TYR A 33 -16.26 -2.07 -14.16
C TYR A 33 -15.67 -1.44 -12.88
N ASN A 34 -16.38 -1.55 -11.76
CA ASN A 34 -15.94 -1.08 -10.45
C ASN A 34 -14.69 -1.82 -9.93
N TYR A 35 -14.59 -3.14 -10.13
CA TYR A 35 -13.40 -3.91 -9.77
C TYR A 35 -12.14 -3.48 -10.54
N ILE A 36 -12.28 -3.08 -11.80
CA ILE A 36 -11.14 -2.65 -12.62
C ILE A 36 -10.63 -1.27 -12.16
N ILE A 37 -11.53 -0.29 -12.00
CA ILE A 37 -11.14 1.07 -11.58
C ILE A 37 -10.64 1.10 -10.14
N ASN A 38 -11.39 0.56 -9.19
CA ASN A 38 -10.95 0.53 -7.79
C ASN A 38 -9.80 -0.46 -7.57
N GLY A 39 -9.64 -1.44 -8.46
CA GLY A 39 -8.49 -2.35 -8.51
C GLY A 39 -7.16 -1.60 -8.68
N THR A 40 -7.08 -0.69 -9.65
CA THR A 40 -5.85 0.11 -9.88
C THR A 40 -5.47 0.97 -8.68
N HIS A 41 -6.44 1.62 -8.04
CA HIS A 41 -6.21 2.37 -6.82
C HIS A 41 -5.75 1.48 -5.66
N THR A 42 -6.35 0.31 -5.49
CA THR A 42 -5.95 -0.66 -4.46
C THR A 42 -4.48 -1.07 -4.65
N ILE A 43 -4.10 -1.39 -5.89
CA ILE A 43 -2.71 -1.75 -6.24
C ILE A 43 -1.75 -0.61 -5.89
N ALA A 44 -2.08 0.63 -6.26
CA ALA A 44 -1.24 1.79 -5.97
C ALA A 44 -1.00 1.98 -4.47
N TYR A 45 -2.04 1.83 -3.64
CA TYR A 45 -1.90 1.93 -2.18
C TYR A 45 -1.08 0.79 -1.58
N PHE A 46 -1.18 -0.43 -2.12
CA PHE A 46 -0.37 -1.56 -1.67
C PHE A 46 1.10 -1.41 -2.06
N VAL A 47 1.39 -0.92 -3.27
CA VAL A 47 2.76 -0.60 -3.69
C VAL A 47 3.36 0.47 -2.78
N LEU A 48 2.61 1.53 -2.46
CA LEU A 48 3.06 2.56 -1.54
C LEU A 48 3.35 2.00 -0.13
N ALA A 49 2.46 1.13 0.37
CA ALA A 49 2.66 0.45 1.65
C ALA A 49 3.93 -0.40 1.67
N LEU A 50 4.18 -1.15 0.59
CA LEU A 50 5.38 -1.98 0.43
C LEU A 50 6.64 -1.12 0.42
N LEU A 51 6.66 -0.03 -0.34
CA LEU A 51 7.79 0.89 -0.39
C LEU A 51 8.11 1.48 0.99
N CYS A 52 7.09 1.92 1.73
CA CYS A 52 7.30 2.40 3.09
C CYS A 52 7.89 1.31 4.01
N ALA A 53 7.40 0.07 3.91
CA ALA A 53 7.91 -1.04 4.71
C ALA A 53 9.36 -1.37 4.39
N LEU A 54 9.74 -1.38 3.11
CA LEU A 54 11.11 -1.62 2.66
C LEU A 54 12.07 -0.52 3.13
N VAL A 55 11.68 0.74 3.01
CA VAL A 55 12.49 1.88 3.46
C VAL A 55 12.67 1.82 4.98
N ALA A 56 11.60 1.63 5.74
CA ALA A 56 11.67 1.51 7.19
C ALA A 56 12.56 0.34 7.62
N SER A 57 12.40 -0.83 6.99
CA SER A 57 13.22 -2.01 7.29
C SER A 57 14.70 -1.75 7.02
N THR A 58 15.02 -1.11 5.89
CA THR A 58 16.41 -0.76 5.53
C THR A 58 17.03 0.16 6.58
N ILE A 59 16.32 1.21 7.00
CA ILE A 59 16.80 2.15 8.02
C ILE A 59 17.07 1.42 9.34
N LEU A 60 16.16 0.56 9.78
CA LEU A 60 16.31 -0.20 11.03
C LEU A 60 17.52 -1.14 10.98
N ILE A 61 17.69 -1.87 9.87
CA ILE A 61 18.83 -2.78 9.67
C ILE A 61 20.14 -1.99 9.66
N SER A 62 20.21 -0.91 8.88
CA SER A 62 21.41 -0.06 8.83
C SER A 62 21.77 0.49 10.19
N ASN A 63 20.80 1.02 10.94
CA ASN A 63 21.04 1.56 12.28
C ASN A 63 21.59 0.48 13.23
N HIS A 64 21.01 -0.72 13.20
CA HIS A 64 21.50 -1.84 14.01
C HIS A 64 22.92 -2.26 13.62
N LEU A 65 23.24 -2.32 12.33
CA LEU A 65 24.58 -2.65 11.85
C LEU A 65 25.63 -1.60 12.27
N TYR A 66 25.27 -0.31 12.25
CA TYR A 66 26.18 0.74 12.72
C TYR A 66 26.43 0.66 14.23
N ALA A 67 25.38 0.42 15.02
CA ALA A 67 25.51 0.22 16.46
C ALA A 67 26.39 -1.01 16.79
N LEU A 68 26.21 -2.11 16.06
CA LEU A 68 27.02 -3.32 16.24
C LEU A 68 28.50 -3.07 15.87
N LYS A 69 28.76 -2.35 14.77
CA LYS A 69 30.12 -1.98 14.37
C LYS A 69 30.82 -1.13 15.44
N ALA A 70 30.13 -0.17 16.05
CA ALA A 70 30.67 0.65 17.12
C ALA A 70 31.04 -0.19 18.36
N ALA A 71 30.13 -1.06 18.81
CA ALA A 71 30.38 -1.95 19.96
C ALA A 71 31.57 -2.89 19.74
N ILE A 72 31.75 -3.41 18.52
CA ILE A 72 32.91 -4.25 18.17
C ILE A 72 34.21 -3.45 18.20
N GLN A 73 34.19 -2.17 17.79
CA GLN A 73 35.38 -1.31 17.82
C GLN A 73 35.79 -0.96 19.26
N GLU A 74 34.83 -0.66 20.13
CA GLU A 74 35.09 -0.42 21.56
C GLU A 74 35.72 -1.65 22.22
N GLY A 75 35.17 -2.84 21.96
CA GLY A 75 35.74 -4.10 22.49
C GLY A 75 37.10 -4.50 21.90
N LYS A 76 37.56 -3.85 20.82
CA LYS A 76 38.92 -4.05 20.25
C LYS A 76 39.95 -3.07 20.81
N ASN A 77 39.52 -1.95 21.38
CA ASN A 77 40.39 -0.87 21.85
C ASN A 77 40.66 -0.90 23.37
N GLY A 78 39.93 -1.74 24.13
CA GLY A 78 40.18 -2.01 25.55
C GLY A 78 40.91 -3.33 25.75
#